data_AF-A0A6B2C6X4-F1
#
_entry.id   AF-A0A6B2C6X4-F1
#
_cell.length_a   1.000
_cell.length_b   1.000
_cell.length_c   1.000
_cell.angle_alpha   90.00
_cell.angle_beta   90.00
_cell.angle_gamma   90.00
#
_symmetry.space_group_name_H-M   'P 1'
#
loop_
_entity.id
_entity.type
_entity.pdbx_description
1 polymer ?
#
loop_
_entity_poly.entity_id
_entity_poly.type
_entity_poly.pdbx_seq_one_letter_code
_entity_poly.pdbx_strand_id
1 'polypeptide(L)'
;MSYADVIRNVSNALKNDLELSNLIQRTFRLDRHSLIRIMGKTTTTAYRRIHEQLAATIDRAIEKLRKGERDKGLDESERSEILLDLSRSLILIEYQRARDQISQDVANILINVINGLLDSVRQREINVDDLRKIFERGRALIDTFAVIAYEYGR
;
A
#
# COMPACT_ATOMS: atom_id res chain seq x y z
N MET A 1 2.65 21.60 -4.79
CA MET A 1 1.67 20.50 -4.84
C MET A 1 1.32 20.15 -3.40
N SER A 2 0.04 19.95 -3.09
CA SER A 2 -0.43 19.72 -1.73
C SER A 2 -0.34 18.23 -1.37
N TYR A 3 -0.33 17.92 -0.08
CA TYR A 3 -0.40 16.53 0.39
C TYR A 3 -1.67 15.79 -0.08
N ALA A 4 -2.78 16.51 -0.25
CA ALA A 4 -4.00 15.94 -0.82
C ALA A 4 -3.79 15.36 -2.22
N ASP A 5 -2.81 15.87 -2.97
CA ASP A 5 -2.46 15.34 -4.28
C ASP A 5 -1.70 14.01 -4.17
N VAL A 6 -0.91 13.78 -3.11
CA VAL A 6 -0.26 12.48 -2.87
C VAL A 6 -1.31 11.41 -2.57
N ILE A 7 -2.27 11.71 -1.69
CA ILE A 7 -3.39 10.80 -1.37
C ILE A 7 -4.20 10.47 -2.64
N ARG A 8 -4.58 11.49 -3.42
CA ARG A 8 -5.44 11.32 -4.61
C ARG A 8 -4.78 10.50 -5.71
N ASN A 9 -3.45 10.54 -5.80
CA ASN A 9 -2.72 9.89 -6.88
C ASN A 9 -2.32 8.43 -6.58
N VAL A 10 -2.60 7.89 -5.38
CA VAL A 10 -2.33 6.48 -5.05
C VAL A 10 -3.02 5.53 -6.03
N SER A 11 -4.29 5.76 -6.36
CA SER A 11 -5.03 4.91 -7.30
C SER A 11 -4.42 4.92 -8.71
N ASN A 12 -3.94 6.06 -9.17
CA ASN A 12 -3.26 6.19 -10.47
C ASN A 12 -1.92 5.47 -10.47
N ALA A 13 -1.14 5.61 -9.38
CA ALA A 13 0.14 4.93 -9.20
C ALA A 13 0.01 3.40 -9.18
N LEU A 14 -1.11 2.84 -8.70
CA LEU A 14 -1.36 1.40 -8.77
C LEU A 14 -1.61 0.90 -10.20
N LYS A 15 -2.10 1.77 -11.10
CA LYS A 15 -2.47 1.39 -12.47
C LYS A 15 -1.34 1.56 -13.48
N ASN A 16 -0.34 2.39 -13.20
CA ASN A 16 0.64 2.82 -14.19
C ASN A 16 2.04 3.04 -13.59
N ASP A 17 3.07 2.44 -14.19
CA ASP A 17 4.47 2.51 -13.72
C ASP A 17 5.05 3.93 -13.77
N LEU A 18 4.68 4.72 -14.78
CA LEU A 18 5.07 6.12 -14.91
C LEU A 18 4.45 6.95 -13.77
N GLU A 19 3.17 6.72 -13.47
CA GLU A 19 2.49 7.40 -12.36
C GLU A 19 3.07 6.99 -11.00
N LEU A 20 3.41 5.71 -10.82
CA LEU A 20 4.13 5.24 -9.64
C LEU A 20 5.46 5.98 -9.47
N SER A 21 6.30 5.95 -10.51
CA SER A 21 7.62 6.59 -10.48
C SER A 21 7.51 8.10 -10.18
N ASN A 22 6.57 8.77 -10.84
CA ASN A 22 6.29 10.19 -10.60
C ASN A 22 5.85 10.45 -9.15
N LEU A 23 4.97 9.63 -8.60
CA LEU A 23 4.49 9.79 -7.22
C LEU A 23 5.63 9.59 -6.22
N ILE A 24 6.47 8.56 -6.39
CA ILE A 24 7.62 8.30 -5.53
C ILE A 24 8.59 9.49 -5.56
N GLN A 25 8.99 9.93 -6.75
CA GLN A 25 9.90 11.08 -6.90
C GLN A 25 9.33 12.36 -6.28
N ARG A 26 8.05 12.63 -6.48
CA ARG A 26 7.37 13.79 -5.89
C ARG A 26 7.34 13.71 -4.37
N THR A 27 7.09 12.52 -3.83
CA THR A 27 7.02 12.31 -2.38
C THR A 27 8.37 12.61 -1.72
N PHE A 28 9.49 12.13 -2.30
CA PHE A 28 10.83 12.43 -1.78
C PHE A 28 11.30 13.87 -2.02
N ARG A 29 10.65 14.63 -2.90
CA ARG A 29 10.93 16.06 -3.12
C ARG A 29 10.10 16.99 -2.23
N LEU A 30 9.19 16.45 -1.42
CA LEU A 30 8.47 17.27 -0.44
C LEU A 30 9.45 17.86 0.57
N ASP A 31 9.18 19.09 0.99
CA ASP A 31 9.98 19.73 2.03
C ASP A 31 9.82 19.01 3.38
N ARG A 32 10.85 19.11 4.23
CA ARG A 32 10.88 18.47 5.55
C ARG A 32 9.66 18.80 6.41
N HIS A 33 9.18 20.05 6.38
CA HIS A 33 8.02 20.44 7.19
C HIS A 33 6.75 19.73 6.71
N SER A 34 6.56 19.60 5.40
CA SER A 34 5.47 18.80 4.83
C SER A 34 5.55 17.33 5.24
N LEU A 35 6.73 16.70 5.18
CA LEU A 35 6.92 15.29 5.56
C LEU A 35 6.66 15.06 7.05
N ILE A 36 7.17 15.93 7.93
CA ILE A 36 6.90 15.88 9.37
C ILE A 36 5.40 16.07 9.65
N ARG A 37 4.72 16.97 8.95
CA ARG A 37 3.27 17.17 9.12
C ARG A 37 2.49 15.90 8.76
N ILE A 38 2.84 15.24 7.65
CA ILE A 38 2.21 14.00 7.20
C ILE A 38 2.44 12.90 8.24
N MET A 39 3.68 12.72 8.69
CA MET A 39 3.99 11.72 9.72
C MET A 39 3.30 12.05 11.04
N GLY A 40 3.23 13.32 11.43
CA GLY A 40 2.45 13.80 12.56
C GLY A 40 2.82 13.09 13.87
N LYS A 41 1.89 12.28 14.39
CA LYS A 41 2.06 11.45 15.60
C LYS A 41 2.57 10.04 15.32
N THR A 42 2.84 9.71 14.06
CA THR A 42 3.29 8.39 13.64
C THR A 42 4.60 8.04 14.31
N THR A 43 4.57 6.98 15.10
CA THR A 43 5.78 6.41 15.69
C THR A 43 6.44 5.46 14.69
N THR A 44 7.76 5.48 14.65
CA THR A 44 8.55 4.59 13.80
C THR A 44 8.21 3.12 14.07
N THR A 45 7.97 2.76 15.33
CA THR A 45 7.64 1.38 15.73
C THR A 45 6.25 0.94 15.26
N ALA A 46 5.23 1.81 15.36
CA ALA A 46 3.89 1.45 14.89
C ALA A 46 3.85 1.34 13.37
N TYR A 47 4.51 2.27 12.66
CA TYR A 47 4.60 2.18 11.20
C TYR A 47 5.37 0.94 10.77
N ARG A 48 6.52 0.64 11.38
CA ARG A 48 7.29 -0.59 11.08
C ARG A 48 6.43 -1.84 11.19
N ARG A 49 5.65 -1.98 12.26
CA ARG A 49 4.74 -3.13 12.44
C ARG A 49 3.72 -3.24 11.30
N ILE A 50 3.13 -2.12 10.90
CA ILE A 50 2.17 -2.09 9.78
C ILE A 50 2.89 -2.47 8.48
N HIS A 51 4.05 -1.88 8.22
CA HIS A 51 4.84 -2.12 7.01
C HIS A 51 5.25 -3.57 6.90
N GLU A 52 5.83 -4.18 7.94
CA GLU A 52 6.23 -5.58 7.96
C GLU A 52 5.04 -6.52 7.64
N GLN A 53 3.90 -6.29 8.30
CA GLN A 53 2.71 -7.14 8.09
C GLN A 53 2.10 -6.95 6.69
N LEU A 54 1.99 -5.71 6.22
CA LEU A 54 1.41 -5.39 4.92
C LEU A 54 2.34 -5.82 3.78
N ALA A 55 3.66 -5.60 3.91
CA ALA A 55 4.66 -6.08 2.97
C ALA A 55 4.60 -7.60 2.84
N ALA A 56 4.63 -8.33 3.96
CA ALA A 56 4.52 -9.79 3.94
C ALA A 56 3.20 -10.27 3.30
N THR A 57 2.11 -9.54 3.52
CA THR A 57 0.81 -9.84 2.90
C THR A 57 0.85 -9.65 1.38
N ILE A 58 1.40 -8.53 0.92
CA ILE A 58 1.55 -8.24 -0.51
C ILE A 58 2.51 -9.24 -1.17
N ASP A 59 3.63 -9.56 -0.53
CA ASP A 59 4.62 -10.51 -1.05
C ASP A 59 4.04 -11.92 -1.20
N ARG A 60 3.22 -12.38 -0.22
CA ARG A 60 2.48 -13.66 -0.34
C ARG A 60 1.49 -13.65 -1.50
N ALA A 61 0.77 -12.54 -1.69
CA ALA A 61 -0.15 -12.41 -2.81
C ALA A 61 0.58 -12.39 -4.16
N ILE A 62 1.71 -11.68 -4.28
CA ILE A 62 2.56 -11.69 -5.48
C ILE A 62 3.01 -13.11 -5.81
N GLU A 63 3.43 -13.89 -4.82
CA GLU A 63 3.88 -15.27 -5.05
C GLU A 63 2.73 -16.18 -5.53
N LYS A 64 1.52 -16.02 -5.00
CA LYS A 64 0.32 -16.70 -5.51
C LYS A 64 0.03 -16.31 -6.95
N LEU A 65 0.07 -15.02 -7.26
CA LEU A 65 -0.17 -14.52 -8.62
C LEU A 65 0.88 -15.02 -9.62
N ARG A 66 2.16 -15.14 -9.22
CA ARG A 66 3.22 -15.75 -10.05
C ARG A 66 2.97 -17.23 -10.33
N LYS A 67 2.39 -17.97 -9.38
CA LYS A 67 1.97 -19.37 -9.61
C LYS A 67 0.78 -19.42 -10.55
N GLY A 68 -0.25 -18.62 -10.29
CA GLY A 68 -1.44 -18.56 -11.15
C GLY A 68 -1.15 -18.14 -12.60
N GLU A 69 -0.14 -17.29 -12.82
CA GLU A 69 0.34 -16.96 -14.17
C GLU A 69 0.88 -18.20 -14.92
N ARG A 70 1.61 -19.08 -14.22
CA ARG A 70 2.11 -20.35 -14.76
C ARG A 70 0.99 -21.36 -14.98
N ASP A 71 0.03 -21.39 -14.06
CA ASP A 71 -1.08 -22.35 -14.02
C ASP A 71 -2.32 -21.89 -14.81
N LYS A 72 -2.21 -20.76 -15.53
CA LYS A 72 -3.25 -20.14 -16.40
C LYS A 72 -4.52 -19.68 -15.67
N GLY A 73 -4.41 -19.32 -14.40
CA GLY A 73 -5.52 -18.75 -13.66
C GLY A 73 -5.23 -18.61 -12.16
N LEU A 74 -6.06 -17.82 -11.49
CA LEU A 74 -6.08 -17.71 -10.04
C LEU A 74 -7.43 -18.25 -9.58
N ASP A 75 -7.43 -19.28 -8.74
CA ASP A 75 -8.68 -19.90 -8.31
C ASP A 75 -9.43 -19.04 -7.27
N GLU A 76 -10.70 -19.37 -7.01
CA GLU A 76 -11.55 -18.59 -6.11
C GLU A 76 -11.09 -18.68 -4.64
N SER A 77 -10.46 -19.79 -4.25
CA SER A 77 -9.91 -19.96 -2.90
C SER A 77 -8.72 -19.05 -2.69
N GLU A 78 -7.80 -18.99 -3.65
CA GLU A 78 -6.64 -18.10 -3.62
C GLU A 78 -7.07 -16.63 -3.63
N ARG A 79 -8.07 -16.26 -4.44
CA ARG A 79 -8.66 -14.91 -4.40
C ARG A 79 -9.22 -14.59 -3.02
N SER A 80 -9.99 -15.51 -2.44
CA SER A 80 -10.60 -15.35 -1.12
C SER A 80 -9.54 -15.17 -0.02
N GLU A 81 -8.45 -15.92 -0.08
CA GLU A 81 -7.32 -15.78 0.85
C GLU A 81 -6.64 -14.42 0.72
N ILE A 82 -6.37 -13.94 -0.49
CA ILE A 82 -5.77 -12.61 -0.72
C ILE A 82 -6.68 -11.51 -0.15
N LEU A 83 -8.00 -11.60 -0.41
CA LEU A 83 -8.97 -10.64 0.12
C LEU A 83 -9.01 -10.64 1.65
N LEU A 84 -8.96 -11.82 2.27
CA LEU A 84 -8.96 -11.96 3.72
C LEU A 84 -7.70 -11.36 4.36
N ASP A 85 -6.54 -11.65 3.79
CA ASP A 85 -5.26 -11.13 4.28
C ASP A 85 -5.15 -9.60 4.13
N LEU A 86 -5.62 -9.04 3.01
CA LEU A 86 -5.72 -7.58 2.83
C LEU A 86 -6.69 -6.96 3.84
N SER A 87 -7.83 -7.61 4.12
CA SER A 87 -8.80 -7.14 5.10
C SER A 87 -8.22 -7.13 6.53
N ARG A 88 -7.41 -8.13 6.88
CA ARG A 88 -6.68 -8.15 8.16
C ARG A 88 -5.67 -7.01 8.26
N SER A 89 -4.95 -6.72 7.18
CA SER A 89 -4.03 -5.58 7.13
C SER A 89 -4.75 -4.24 7.30
N LEU A 90 -5.95 -4.10 6.72
CA LEU A 90 -6.80 -2.93 6.91
C LEU A 90 -7.18 -2.74 8.39
N ILE A 91 -7.63 -3.81 9.04
CA ILE A 91 -7.97 -3.79 10.47
C ILE A 91 -6.77 -3.38 11.32
N LEU A 92 -5.57 -3.87 11.00
CA LEU A 92 -4.35 -3.48 11.71
C LEU A 92 -4.08 -1.98 11.60
N ILE A 93 -4.22 -1.38 10.42
CA ILE A 93 -4.03 0.07 10.23
C ILE A 93 -5.05 0.85 11.04
N GLU A 94 -6.33 0.47 10.96
CA GLU A 94 -7.40 1.11 11.72
C GLU A 94 -7.17 1.01 13.23
N TYR A 95 -6.71 -0.14 13.71
CA TYR A 95 -6.36 -0.34 15.11
C TYR A 95 -5.21 0.58 15.57
N GLN A 96 -4.14 0.68 14.78
CA GLN A 96 -3.00 1.57 15.10
C GLN A 96 -3.42 3.05 15.06
N ARG A 97 -4.32 3.42 14.13
CA ARG A 97 -4.92 4.76 14.06
C ARG A 97 -5.75 5.07 15.29
N ALA A 98 -6.62 4.15 15.71
CA ALA A 98 -7.49 4.29 16.88
C ALA A 98 -6.70 4.39 18.20
N ARG A 99 -5.50 3.80 18.25
CA ARG A 99 -4.55 3.94 19.38
C ARG A 99 -3.67 5.19 19.30
N ASP A 100 -3.95 6.09 18.36
CA ASP A 100 -3.19 7.30 18.11
C ASP A 100 -1.70 7.07 17.78
N GLN A 101 -1.32 5.87 17.31
CA GLN A 101 0.08 5.51 17.05
C GLN A 101 0.55 5.85 15.63
N ILE A 102 -0.39 6.15 14.74
CA ILE A 102 -0.17 6.67 13.39
C ILE A 102 -1.06 7.90 13.15
N SER A 103 -0.61 8.82 12.29
CA SER A 103 -1.42 9.97 11.87
C SER A 103 -2.60 9.54 10.99
N GLN A 104 -3.65 10.37 10.96
CA GLN A 104 -4.79 10.17 10.06
C GLN A 104 -4.32 10.13 8.59
N ASP A 105 -3.38 10.99 8.25
CA ASP A 105 -2.77 11.11 6.94
C ASP A 105 -2.08 9.81 6.51
N VAL A 106 -1.19 9.28 7.35
CA VAL A 106 -0.52 7.99 7.09
C VAL A 106 -1.55 6.86 6.96
N ALA A 107 -2.55 6.80 7.85
CA ALA A 107 -3.59 5.79 7.76
C ALA A 107 -4.37 5.88 6.44
N ASN A 108 -4.80 7.07 6.03
CA ASN A 108 -5.55 7.28 4.79
C ASN A 108 -4.78 6.83 3.55
N ILE A 109 -3.47 7.11 3.49
CA ILE A 109 -2.61 6.65 2.38
C ILE A 109 -2.61 5.11 2.31
N LEU A 110 -2.35 4.44 3.44
CA LEU A 110 -2.24 2.99 3.48
C LEU A 110 -3.58 2.32 3.18
N ILE A 111 -4.68 2.87 3.70
CA ILE A 111 -6.05 2.44 3.41
C ILE A 111 -6.33 2.56 1.91
N ASN A 112 -5.94 3.67 1.27
CA ASN A 112 -6.12 3.85 -0.17
C ASN A 112 -5.32 2.83 -0.99
N VAL A 113 -4.10 2.49 -0.58
CA VAL A 113 -3.33 1.40 -1.21
C VAL A 113 -4.12 0.09 -1.08
N ILE A 114 -4.53 -0.29 0.13
CA ILE A 114 -5.25 -1.56 0.36
C ILE A 114 -6.56 -1.61 -0.42
N ASN A 115 -7.34 -0.53 -0.43
CA ASN A 115 -8.59 -0.49 -1.18
C ASN A 115 -8.35 -0.65 -2.68
N GLY A 116 -7.31 -0.02 -3.23
CA GLY A 116 -6.94 -0.22 -4.63
C GLY A 116 -6.54 -1.67 -4.95
N LEU A 117 -5.84 -2.35 -4.02
CA LEU A 117 -5.52 -3.77 -4.16
C LEU A 117 -6.78 -4.64 -4.07
N LEU A 118 -7.65 -4.42 -3.07
CA LEU A 118 -8.91 -5.14 -2.89
C LEU A 118 -9.80 -5.02 -4.12
N ASP A 119 -9.97 -3.81 -4.65
CA ASP A 119 -10.80 -3.55 -5.82
C ASP A 119 -10.23 -4.23 -7.08
N SER A 120 -8.91 -4.35 -7.17
CA SER A 120 -8.26 -5.07 -8.27
C SER A 120 -8.48 -6.58 -8.17
N VAL A 121 -8.42 -7.17 -6.96
CA VAL A 121 -8.69 -8.60 -6.76
C VAL A 121 -10.15 -8.95 -7.02
N ARG A 122 -11.08 -8.04 -6.72
CA ARG A 122 -12.53 -8.20 -6.98
C ARG A 122 -12.90 -8.18 -8.46
N GLN A 123 -12.04 -7.63 -9.32
CA GLN A 123 -12.26 -7.66 -10.77
C GLN A 123 -12.07 -9.08 -11.29
N ARG A 124 -13.17 -9.73 -11.69
CA ARG A 124 -13.15 -11.12 -12.16
C ARG A 124 -12.38 -11.30 -13.47
N GLU A 125 -12.43 -10.29 -14.35
CA GLU A 125 -11.85 -10.35 -15.70
C GLU A 125 -10.41 -9.84 -15.76
N ILE A 126 -9.82 -9.44 -14.63
CA ILE A 126 -8.43 -8.95 -14.63
C ILE A 126 -7.45 -10.07 -14.95
N ASN A 127 -6.51 -9.79 -15.85
CA ASN A 127 -5.40 -10.69 -16.12
C ASN A 127 -4.52 -10.85 -14.86
N VAL A 128 -4.08 -12.08 -14.58
CA VAL A 128 -3.26 -12.39 -13.40
C VAL A 128 -1.93 -11.62 -13.40
N ASP A 129 -1.30 -11.43 -14.56
CA ASP A 129 -0.07 -10.63 -14.71
C ASP A 129 -0.32 -9.15 -14.39
N ASP A 130 -1.44 -8.58 -14.85
CA ASP A 130 -1.81 -7.20 -14.53
C ASP A 130 -2.11 -7.03 -13.04
N LEU A 131 -2.83 -8.00 -12.44
CA LEU A 131 -3.07 -8.03 -11.00
C LEU A 131 -1.75 -8.12 -10.22
N ARG A 132 -0.80 -8.95 -10.67
CA ARG A 132 0.54 -9.07 -10.08
C ARG A 132 1.27 -7.73 -10.10
N LYS A 133 1.29 -7.05 -11.25
CA LYS A 133 1.93 -5.72 -11.38
C LYS A 133 1.29 -4.69 -10.46
N ILE A 134 -0.03 -4.71 -10.29
CA ILE A 134 -0.73 -3.83 -9.34
C ILE A 134 -0.24 -4.07 -7.90
N PHE A 135 -0.08 -5.33 -7.50
CA PHE A 135 0.47 -5.67 -6.17
C PHE A 135 1.93 -5.24 -6.02
N GLU A 136 2.77 -5.43 -7.05
CA GLU A 136 4.17 -4.98 -7.05
C GLU A 136 4.27 -3.45 -6.91
N ARG A 137 3.38 -2.69 -7.56
CA ARG A 137 3.29 -1.23 -7.39
C ARG A 137 2.84 -0.86 -5.98
N GLY A 138 1.85 -1.57 -5.44
CA GLY A 138 1.43 -1.41 -4.04
C GLY A 138 2.58 -1.63 -3.05
N ARG A 139 3.40 -2.66 -3.31
CA ARG A 139 4.61 -2.94 -2.52
C ARG A 139 5.60 -1.78 -2.54
N ALA A 140 5.88 -1.22 -3.71
CA ALA A 140 6.79 -0.09 -3.88
C ALA A 140 6.27 1.19 -3.19
N LEU A 141 4.95 1.43 -3.22
CA LEU A 141 4.35 2.55 -2.52
C LEU A 141 4.54 2.44 -1.00
N ILE A 142 4.25 1.29 -0.40
CA ILE A 142 4.38 1.13 1.05
C ILE A 142 5.85 1.20 1.52
N ASP A 143 6.81 0.79 0.67
CA ASP A 143 8.24 0.97 0.94
C ASP A 143 8.64 2.44 0.91
N THR A 144 8.13 3.18 -0.05
CA THR A 144 8.37 4.63 -0.15
C THR A 144 7.95 5.32 1.15
N PHE A 145 6.76 4.99 1.67
CA PHE A 145 6.29 5.54 2.94
C PHE A 145 7.04 4.99 4.15
N ALA A 146 7.60 3.78 4.07
CA ALA A 146 8.48 3.27 5.12
C ALA A 146 9.73 4.12 5.26
N VAL A 147 10.40 4.46 4.16
CA VAL A 147 11.58 5.34 4.19
C VAL A 147 11.25 6.65 4.90
N ILE A 148 10.13 7.27 4.55
CA ILE A 148 9.71 8.54 5.15
C ILE A 148 9.37 8.38 6.63
N ALA A 149 8.69 7.29 7.01
CA ALA A 149 8.36 7.01 8.40
C ALA A 149 9.61 6.76 9.26
N TYR A 150 10.66 6.14 8.71
CA TYR A 150 11.94 5.96 9.40
C TYR A 150 12.73 7.26 9.56
N GLU A 151 12.61 8.19 8.61
CA GLU A 151 13.36 9.45 8.63
C GLU A 151 12.64 10.55 9.44
N TYR A 152 11.31 10.58 9.40
CA TYR A 152 10.49 11.67 9.95
C TYR A 152 9.45 11.23 10.97
N GLY A 153 9.34 9.92 11.24
CA GLY A 153 8.54 9.40 12.34
C GLY A 153 9.09 9.79 13.69
N ARG A 154 8.23 9.72 14.71
CA ARG A 154 8.61 9.90 16.12
C ARG A 154 9.30 8.66 16.68
#